data_AF-A0A947EIV6-F1
#
_entry.id   AF-A0A947EIV6-F1
#
_cell.length_a   1.000
_cell.length_b   1.000
_cell.length_c   1.000
_cell.angle_alpha   90.00
_cell.angle_beta   90.00
_cell.angle_gamma   90.00
#
_symmetry.space_group_name_H-M   'P 1'
#
loop_
_entity.id
_entity.type
_entity.pdbx_description
1 polymer ?
#
loop_
_entity_poly.entity_id
_entity_poly.type
_entity_poly.pdbx_seq_one_letter_code
_entity_poly.pdbx_strand_id
1 'polypeptide(L)'
;LEDAPNDTSKNYKLKGYEGSFAVISSVTNPFCDSCNRIRLTANGRLKNCLFSSSESDLLTPLRNGESIEPIIAKAMESKFKIRGGMDTIEKLERPDLHSQNRSMIKIGG
;
A
#
# COMPACT_ATOMS: atom_id res chain seq x y z
N LEU A 1 4.97 -22.55 10.43
CA LEU A 1 5.17 -21.84 9.16
C LEU A 1 5.85 -20.54 9.56
N GLU A 2 6.94 -20.17 8.89
CA GLU A 2 7.64 -18.92 9.18
C GLU A 2 7.20 -17.89 8.14
N ASP A 3 6.56 -16.82 8.61
CA ASP A 3 6.16 -15.71 7.74
C ASP A 3 7.38 -14.83 7.44
N ALA A 4 7.54 -14.38 6.20
CA ALA A 4 8.58 -13.44 5.85
C ALA A 4 8.31 -12.05 6.48
N PRO A 5 9.34 -11.20 6.67
CA PRO A 5 9.18 -9.91 7.33
C PRO A 5 8.09 -9.00 6.74
N ASN A 6 7.88 -9.07 5.42
CA ASN A 6 7.00 -8.18 4.66
C ASN A 6 5.69 -8.87 4.21
N ASP A 7 5.40 -10.05 4.76
CA ASP A 7 4.17 -10.78 4.47
C ASP A 7 2.95 -10.05 5.04
N THR A 8 1.87 -10.01 4.24
CA THR A 8 0.62 -9.36 4.65
C THR A 8 -0.26 -10.28 5.48
N SER A 9 -0.03 -11.59 5.42
CA SER A 9 -0.81 -12.61 6.09
C SER A 9 -0.02 -13.27 7.21
N LYS A 10 -0.73 -13.75 8.24
CA LYS A 10 -0.19 -14.68 9.23
C LYS A 10 -0.64 -16.10 8.89
N ASN A 11 0.30 -17.00 8.68
CA ASN A 11 0.03 -18.36 8.24
C ASN A 11 -0.12 -19.33 9.41
N TYR A 12 -1.13 -20.21 9.33
CA TYR A 12 -1.48 -21.18 10.36
C TYR A 12 -1.61 -22.58 9.76
N LYS A 13 -1.17 -23.59 10.51
CA LYS A 13 -1.33 -25.00 10.16
C LYS A 13 -1.71 -25.80 11.40
N LEU A 14 -2.79 -26.57 11.29
CA LEU A 14 -3.24 -27.46 12.37
C LEU A 14 -2.44 -28.76 12.34
N LYS A 15 -1.97 -29.20 13.50
CA LYS A 15 -1.23 -30.46 13.63
C LYS A 15 -2.12 -31.63 13.22
N GLY A 16 -1.61 -32.51 12.35
CA GLY A 16 -2.35 -33.69 11.88
C GLY A 16 -3.27 -33.44 10.68
N TYR A 17 -3.35 -32.21 10.15
CA TYR A 17 -4.11 -31.88 8.95
C TYR A 17 -3.17 -31.53 7.79
N GLU A 18 -3.60 -31.85 6.57
CA GLU A 18 -2.83 -31.57 5.35
C GLU A 18 -2.82 -30.07 5.01
N GLY A 19 -3.97 -29.42 5.19
CA GLY A 19 -4.20 -28.02 4.83
C GLY A 19 -3.59 -26.99 5.79
N SER A 20 -3.50 -25.75 5.29
CA SER A 20 -3.14 -24.54 6.02
C SER A 20 -4.08 -23.41 5.63
N PHE A 21 -4.14 -22.38 6.47
CA PHE A 21 -4.89 -21.16 6.17
C PHE A 21 -4.08 -19.95 6.62
N ALA A 22 -4.47 -18.76 6.17
CA ALA A 22 -3.81 -17.53 6.56
C ALA A 22 -4.82 -16.42 6.80
N VAL A 23 -4.48 -15.48 7.68
CA VAL A 23 -5.33 -14.34 8.03
C VAL A 23 -4.61 -13.05 7.67
N ILE A 24 -5.30 -12.15 6.95
CA ILE A 24 -4.82 -10.80 6.63
C ILE A 24 -5.57 -9.80 7.52
N SER A 25 -4.91 -9.33 8.58
CA SER A 25 -5.50 -8.43 9.59
C SER A 25 -5.21 -6.95 9.31
N SER A 26 -5.61 -6.46 8.12
CA SER A 26 -5.31 -5.10 7.64
C SER A 26 -5.81 -3.95 8.52
N VAL A 27 -6.77 -4.21 9.42
CA VAL A 27 -7.37 -3.22 10.33
C VAL A 27 -6.79 -3.31 11.74
N THR A 28 -6.84 -4.49 12.35
CA THR A 28 -6.47 -4.70 13.77
C THR A 28 -4.98 -4.87 13.99
N ASN A 29 -4.24 -5.40 12.99
CA ASN A 29 -2.80 -5.59 13.05
C ASN A 29 -2.16 -5.28 11.69
N PRO A 30 -2.08 -4.01 11.28
CA PRO A 30 -1.61 -3.64 9.95
C PRO A 30 -0.12 -3.95 9.76
N PHE A 31 0.25 -4.46 8.60
CA PHE A 31 1.63 -4.76 8.19
C PHE A 31 2.37 -3.54 7.58
N CYS A 32 1.97 -2.32 7.94
CA CYS A 32 2.50 -1.10 7.30
C CYS A 32 3.99 -0.87 7.60
N ASP A 33 4.45 -1.28 8.79
CA ASP A 33 5.82 -1.05 9.28
C ASP A 33 6.88 -1.81 8.46
N SER A 34 6.52 -2.98 7.92
CA SER A 34 7.38 -3.78 7.03
C SER A 34 6.98 -3.69 5.56
N CYS A 35 6.04 -2.81 5.20
CA CYS A 35 5.56 -2.73 3.82
C CYS A 35 6.63 -2.14 2.88
N ASN A 36 7.06 -2.94 1.91
CA ASN A 36 8.01 -2.59 0.86
C ASN A 36 7.36 -2.47 -0.54
N ARG A 37 6.04 -2.28 -0.61
CA ARG A 37 5.28 -2.27 -1.87
C ARG A 37 5.00 -0.85 -2.34
N ILE A 38 5.30 -0.60 -3.61
CA ILE A 38 4.88 0.59 -4.37
C ILE A 38 4.14 0.14 -5.63
N ARG A 39 3.28 1.00 -6.18
CA ARG A 39 2.52 0.69 -7.41
C ARG A 39 2.74 1.76 -8.46
N LEU A 40 2.89 1.33 -9.72
CA LEU A 40 2.79 2.17 -10.90
C LEU A 40 1.44 1.93 -11.54
N THR A 41 0.60 2.96 -11.64
CA THR A 41 -0.71 2.86 -12.26
C THR A 41 -0.59 2.77 -13.79
N ALA A 42 -1.63 2.27 -14.46
CA ALA A 42 -1.67 2.19 -15.92
C ALA A 42 -1.55 3.55 -16.63
N ASN A 43 -1.93 4.64 -15.96
CA ASN A 43 -1.73 6.00 -16.47
C ASN A 43 -0.40 6.64 -16.04
N GLY A 44 0.57 5.83 -15.60
CA GLY A 44 1.94 6.22 -15.31
C GLY A 44 2.11 7.09 -14.07
N ARG A 45 1.27 6.87 -13.05
CA ARG A 45 1.41 7.53 -11.75
C ARG A 45 1.94 6.57 -10.69
N LEU A 46 2.82 7.07 -9.84
CA LEU A 46 3.34 6.37 -8.68
C LEU A 46 2.39 6.50 -7.49
N LYS A 47 2.10 5.38 -6.86
CA LYS A 47 1.33 5.28 -5.61
C LYS A 47 2.18 4.57 -4.56
N ASN A 48 2.55 5.29 -3.52
CA ASN A 48 3.44 4.79 -2.44
C ASN A 48 2.69 3.97 -1.37
N CYS A 49 1.36 4.01 -1.37
CA CYS A 49 0.52 3.30 -0.41
C CYS A 49 -0.86 3.03 -1.02
N LEU A 50 -1.42 1.85 -0.76
CA LEU A 50 -2.77 1.48 -1.22
C LEU A 50 -3.85 2.47 -0.71
N PHE A 51 -3.67 2.99 0.51
CA PHE A 51 -4.62 3.88 1.18
C PHE A 51 -4.35 5.39 0.95
N SER A 52 -3.24 5.75 0.29
CA SER A 52 -2.94 7.16 0.05
C SER A 52 -3.79 7.69 -1.11
N SER A 53 -4.49 8.82 -0.91
CA SER A 53 -5.19 9.52 -1.99
C SER A 53 -4.24 10.26 -2.95
N SER A 54 -2.98 10.45 -2.55
CA SER A 54 -1.96 11.12 -3.36
C SER A 54 -1.27 10.17 -4.34
N GLU A 55 -1.01 10.65 -5.54
CA GLU A 55 -0.29 9.97 -6.61
C GLU A 55 0.70 10.95 -7.26
N SER A 56 1.89 10.49 -7.60
CA SER A 56 2.90 11.32 -8.27
C SER A 56 2.95 10.99 -9.76
N ASP A 57 2.87 12.00 -10.62
CA ASP A 57 3.00 11.81 -12.07
C ASP A 57 4.46 11.50 -12.43
N LEU A 58 4.70 10.33 -12.99
CA LEU A 58 6.02 9.95 -13.52
C LEU A 58 6.04 9.99 -15.05
N LEU A 59 4.88 9.90 -15.70
CA LEU A 59 4.78 9.75 -17.15
C LEU A 59 5.16 11.03 -17.87
N THR A 60 4.65 12.18 -17.40
CA THR A 60 4.90 13.47 -18.05
C THR A 60 6.39 13.85 -18.02
N PRO A 61 7.07 13.86 -16.86
CA PRO A 61 8.49 14.20 -16.80
C PRO A 61 9.34 13.20 -17.60
N LEU A 62 9.05 11.89 -17.49
CA LEU A 62 9.76 10.87 -18.25
C LEU A 62 9.64 11.07 -19.77
N ARG A 63 8.44 11.42 -20.26
CA ARG A 63 8.21 11.70 -21.70
C ARG A 63 8.86 13.00 -22.16
N ASN A 64 9.07 13.95 -21.26
CA ASN A 64 9.82 15.18 -21.54
C ASN A 64 11.34 14.96 -21.51
N GLY A 65 11.82 13.75 -21.17
CA GLY A 65 13.25 13.47 -20.99
C GLY A 65 13.81 14.00 -19.67
N GLU A 66 12.96 14.33 -18.71
CA GLU A 66 13.34 14.81 -17.37
C GLU A 66 13.61 13.64 -16.42
N SER A 67 14.41 13.88 -15.37
CA SER A 67 14.67 12.86 -14.35
C SER A 67 13.46 12.66 -13.43
N ILE A 68 13.05 11.41 -13.26
CA ILE A 68 11.96 11.00 -12.35
C ILE A 68 12.45 10.60 -10.96
N GLU A 69 13.76 10.39 -10.77
CA GLU A 69 14.33 9.95 -9.50
C GLU A 69 13.97 10.88 -8.32
N PRO A 70 14.04 12.22 -8.45
CA PRO A 70 13.64 13.12 -7.36
C PRO A 70 12.15 13.00 -7.01
N ILE A 71 11.30 12.70 -8.00
CA ILE A 71 9.85 12.53 -7.80
C ILE A 71 9.59 11.25 -7.00
N ILE A 72 10.28 10.17 -7.34
CA ILE A 72 10.19 8.88 -6.63
C ILE A 72 10.68 9.05 -5.19
N ALA A 73 11.84 9.68 -4.98
CA ALA A 73 12.39 9.93 -3.64
C ALA A 73 11.41 10.71 -2.76
N LYS A 74 10.87 11.83 -3.26
CA LYS A 74 9.85 12.63 -2.55
C LYS A 74 8.57 11.85 -2.27
N ALA A 75 8.14 10.98 -3.19
CA ALA A 75 6.99 10.10 -2.96
C ALA A 75 7.27 9.09 -1.83
N MET A 76 8.51 8.61 -1.67
CA MET A 76 8.86 7.71 -0.56
C MET A 76 8.93 8.45 0.77
N GLU A 77 9.53 9.64 0.80
CA GLU A 77 9.62 10.49 2.00
C GLU A 77 8.25 10.91 2.53
N SER A 78 7.28 11.15 1.62
CA SER A 78 5.90 11.50 1.98
C SER A 78 5.02 10.31 2.39
N LYS A 79 5.57 9.08 2.44
CA LYS A 79 4.81 7.89 2.81
C LYS A 79 4.41 7.95 4.29
N PHE A 80 3.11 7.94 4.53
CA PHE A 80 2.57 7.81 5.88
C PHE A 80 2.98 6.48 6.53
N LYS A 81 3.21 6.53 7.85
CA LYS A 81 3.55 5.36 8.65
C LYS A 81 2.48 4.27 8.56
N ILE A 82 1.20 4.64 8.68
CA ILE A 82 0.07 3.71 8.72
C ILE A 82 -1.03 4.20 7.77
N ARG A 83 -1.57 3.29 6.94
CA ARG A 83 -2.83 3.43 6.16
C ARG A 83 -3.08 4.83 5.58
N GLY A 84 -2.08 5.44 4.93
CA GLY A 84 -2.26 6.75 4.30
C GLY A 84 -2.57 7.90 5.29
N GLY A 85 -2.20 7.77 6.56
CA GLY A 85 -2.47 8.75 7.63
C GLY A 85 -3.62 8.35 8.55
N MET A 86 -4.32 7.25 8.26
CA MET A 86 -5.38 6.69 9.12
C MET A 86 -4.79 5.73 10.15
N ASP A 87 -4.16 6.31 11.17
CA ASP A 87 -3.51 5.61 12.28
C ASP A 87 -4.51 5.06 13.32
N THR A 88 -5.69 5.66 13.45
CA THR A 88 -6.77 5.19 14.35
C THR A 88 -7.97 4.62 13.60
N ILE A 89 -8.82 3.86 14.33
CA ILE A 89 -10.05 3.29 13.77
C ILE A 89 -11.05 4.39 13.41
N GLU A 90 -11.17 5.43 14.24
CA GLU A 90 -12.05 6.57 13.97
C GLU A 90 -11.66 7.28 12.68
N LYS A 91 -10.35 7.46 12.43
CA LYS A 91 -9.88 8.02 11.16
C LYS A 91 -10.14 7.09 9.97
N LEU A 92 -10.06 5.78 10.17
CA LEU A 92 -10.35 4.81 9.11
C LEU A 92 -11.83 4.83 8.70
N GLU A 93 -12.72 5.00 9.68
CA GLU A 93 -14.18 5.04 9.46
C GLU A 93 -14.65 6.34 8.82
N ARG A 94 -13.84 7.42 8.88
CA ARG A 94 -14.15 8.72 8.28
C ARG A 94 -14.10 8.69 6.74
N PRO A 95 -15.24 8.85 6.04
CA PRO A 95 -15.29 8.75 4.57
C PRO A 95 -14.49 9.84 3.85
N ASP A 96 -14.36 11.03 4.41
CA ASP A 96 -13.60 12.14 3.85
C ASP A 96 -12.12 11.79 3.65
N LEU A 97 -11.57 10.90 4.48
CA LEU A 97 -10.15 10.52 4.42
C LEU A 97 -9.82 9.47 3.36
N HIS A 98 -10.82 8.74 2.83
CA HIS A 98 -10.59 7.69 1.83
C HIS A 98 -11.46 7.79 0.58
N SER A 99 -12.48 8.66 0.55
CA SER A 99 -13.37 8.87 -0.61
C SER A 99 -12.64 9.38 -1.86
N GLN A 100 -11.58 10.17 -1.67
CA GLN A 100 -10.73 10.67 -2.75
C GLN A 100 -9.68 9.65 -3.21
N ASN A 101 -9.54 8.52 -2.50
CA ASN A 101 -8.60 7.50 -2.91
C ASN A 101 -9.15 6.74 -4.12
N ARG A 102 -8.30 6.55 -5.13
CA ARG A 102 -8.64 5.77 -6.30
C ARG A 102 -9.06 4.35 -5.88
N SER A 103 -10.18 3.88 -6.41
CA SER A 103 -10.67 2.52 -6.17
C SER A 103 -9.60 1.47 -6.51
N MET A 104 -9.54 0.41 -5.70
CA MET A 104 -8.54 -0.65 -5.83
C MET A 104 -8.61 -1.37 -7.18
N ILE A 105 -9.78 -1.41 -7.82
CA ILE A 105 -9.95 -1.99 -9.16
C ILE A 105 -9.24 -1.18 -10.26
N LYS A 106 -8.92 0.11 -10.01
CA LYS A 106 -8.32 1.03 -10.98
C LYS A 106 -6.80 1.22 -10.81
N ILE A 107 -6.18 0.53 -9.86
CA ILE A 107 -4.74 0.62 -9.53
C ILE A 107 -3.96 -0.65 -9.86
N GLY A 108 -4.59 -1.63 -10.53
CA GLY A 108 -4.02 -2.95 -10.78
C GLY A 108 -4.18 -3.87 -9.58
N GLY A 109 -4.75 -5.05 -9.83
CA GLY A 109 -4.83 -6.16 -8.87
C GLY A 109 -3.49 -6.83 -8.70
#